data_AF-A0A954V9S8-F1
#
_entry.id   AF-A0A954V9S8-F1
#
_cell.length_a   1.000
_cell.length_b   1.000
_cell.length_c   1.000
_cell.angle_alpha   90.00
_cell.angle_beta   90.00
_cell.angle_gamma   90.00
#
_symmetry.space_group_name_H-M   'P 1'
#
loop_
_entity.id
_entity.type
_entity.pdbx_description
1 polymer ?
#
loop_
_entity_poly.entity_id
_entity_poly.type
_entity_poly.pdbx_seq_one_letter_code
_entity_poly.pdbx_strand_id
1 'polypeptide(L)'
;MKRSQSNPKVDSSDGRPASEPPLSEEYTERCVSCQQSIRAKLLKRHRCTACRRLQAVSKSDAHMARILGEFPRLDHWPRWFMAETDELYIFRAQSFLRALILVVDKVELAVLHLATGSRFAFQLATVAPDQWDGFLR
;
A
#
# COMPACT_ATOMS: atom_id res chain seq x y z
N MET A 1 -16.31 -7.23 -66.92
CA MET A 1 -16.89 -6.75 -65.64
C MET A 1 -16.97 -7.90 -64.65
N LYS A 2 -16.23 -7.75 -63.54
CA LYS A 2 -16.40 -8.31 -62.17
C LYS A 2 -16.54 -9.83 -61.98
N ARG A 3 -15.41 -10.46 -61.59
CA ARG A 3 -15.32 -11.72 -60.84
C ARG A 3 -15.85 -11.49 -59.43
N SER A 4 -16.87 -12.24 -59.01
CA SER A 4 -17.34 -12.26 -57.63
C SER A 4 -16.52 -13.28 -56.84
N GLN A 5 -15.63 -12.78 -55.98
CA GLN A 5 -14.94 -13.58 -54.98
C GLN A 5 -15.88 -13.80 -53.79
N SER A 6 -16.21 -15.06 -53.52
CA SER A 6 -16.82 -15.54 -52.29
C SER A 6 -15.77 -15.56 -51.19
N ASN A 7 -15.95 -14.71 -50.17
CA ASN A 7 -15.09 -14.65 -49.00
C ASN A 7 -15.51 -15.74 -47.99
N PRO A 8 -14.59 -16.52 -47.40
CA PRO A 8 -14.93 -17.56 -46.45
C PRO A 8 -15.35 -16.99 -45.09
N LYS A 9 -16.34 -17.66 -44.51
CA LYS A 9 -16.89 -17.46 -43.16
C LYS A 9 -15.80 -17.76 -42.13
N VAL A 10 -15.43 -16.75 -41.35
CA VAL A 10 -14.49 -16.87 -40.24
C VAL A 10 -15.27 -17.41 -39.03
N ASP A 11 -15.01 -18.67 -38.66
CA ASP A 11 -15.46 -19.26 -37.39
C ASP A 11 -14.34 -19.07 -36.36
N SER A 12 -14.57 -18.16 -35.41
CA SER A 12 -13.79 -17.87 -34.20
C SER A 12 -14.82 -17.19 -33.31
N SER A 13 -15.19 -17.64 -32.12
CA SER A 13 -14.51 -18.25 -30.98
C SER A 13 -15.65 -18.82 -30.08
N ASP A 14 -15.48 -19.75 -29.16
CA ASP A 14 -14.72 -19.61 -27.93
C ASP A 14 -14.59 -20.99 -27.27
N GLY A 15 -13.41 -21.60 -27.43
CA GLY A 15 -12.92 -22.59 -26.49
C GLY A 15 -12.59 -21.87 -25.20
N ARG A 16 -13.49 -21.93 -24.22
CA ARG A 16 -13.26 -21.46 -22.85
C ARG A 16 -12.07 -22.23 -22.26
N PRO A 17 -10.91 -21.59 -21.96
CA PRO A 17 -9.99 -22.22 -21.04
C PRO A 17 -10.62 -22.09 -19.65
N ALA A 18 -10.84 -23.22 -19.00
CA ALA A 18 -11.04 -23.27 -17.56
C ALA A 18 -9.76 -22.76 -16.89
N SER A 19 -9.69 -21.46 -16.65
CA SER A 19 -8.71 -20.88 -15.74
C SER A 19 -9.31 -20.93 -14.34
N GLU A 20 -9.44 -22.12 -13.74
CA GLU A 20 -9.49 -22.20 -12.28
C GLU A 20 -8.06 -21.89 -11.80
N PRO A 21 -7.79 -20.74 -11.17
CA PRO A 21 -6.48 -20.49 -10.60
C PRO A 21 -6.23 -21.52 -9.48
N PRO A 22 -5.00 -22.05 -9.34
CA PRO A 22 -4.70 -23.00 -8.29
C PRO A 22 -4.93 -22.35 -6.92
N LEU A 23 -6.00 -22.77 -6.26
CA LEU A 23 -6.30 -22.46 -4.87
C LEU A 23 -5.34 -23.25 -3.98
N SER A 24 -4.46 -22.59 -3.22
CA SER A 24 -4.51 -22.69 -1.73
C SER A 24 -3.31 -22.14 -0.93
N GLU A 25 -2.13 -21.79 -1.47
CA GLU A 25 -1.02 -21.28 -0.61
C GLU A 25 -0.37 -19.95 -1.02
N GLU A 26 -0.46 -19.54 -2.29
CA GLU A 26 0.27 -18.39 -2.82
C GLU A 26 -0.59 -17.16 -3.12
N TYR A 27 -1.90 -17.22 -2.89
CA TYR A 27 -2.76 -16.09 -3.22
C TYR A 27 -2.53 -14.90 -2.25
N THR A 28 -1.88 -13.87 -2.78
CA THR A 28 -1.61 -12.60 -2.09
C THR A 28 -2.49 -11.48 -2.62
N GLU A 29 -2.98 -10.65 -1.72
CA GLU A 29 -3.70 -9.41 -2.01
C GLU A 29 -2.99 -8.22 -1.38
N ARG A 30 -3.18 -7.02 -1.93
CA ARG A 30 -2.60 -5.80 -1.37
C ARG A 30 -3.45 -5.25 -0.23
N CYS A 31 -2.81 -4.92 0.88
CA CYS A 31 -3.44 -4.16 1.95
C CYS A 31 -3.85 -2.76 1.45
N VAL A 32 -5.11 -2.37 1.57
CA VAL A 32 -5.58 -1.03 1.11
C VAL A 32 -4.92 0.14 1.84
N SER A 33 -4.28 -0.13 2.98
CA SER A 33 -3.68 0.88 3.85
C SER A 33 -2.18 1.05 3.62
N CYS A 34 -1.39 -0.03 3.65
CA CYS A 34 0.07 0.02 3.50
C CYS A 34 0.57 -0.51 2.15
N GLN A 35 -0.33 -0.95 1.27
CA GLN A 35 -0.07 -1.51 -0.06
C GLN A 35 0.86 -2.75 -0.11
N GLN A 36 1.23 -3.31 1.04
CA GLN A 36 2.02 -4.53 1.11
C GLN A 36 1.23 -5.74 0.59
N SER A 37 1.92 -6.60 -0.16
CA SER A 37 1.39 -7.89 -0.63
C SER A 37 1.34 -8.87 0.51
N ILE A 38 0.13 -9.22 0.95
CA ILE A 38 -0.11 -10.08 2.11
C ILE A 38 -0.98 -11.24 1.65
N ARG A 39 -0.73 -12.45 2.20
CA ARG A 39 -1.61 -13.60 1.97
C ARG A 39 -3.06 -13.21 2.28
N ALA A 40 -3.98 -13.46 1.36
CA ALA A 40 -5.36 -12.97 1.47
C ALA A 40 -6.04 -13.41 2.78
N LYS A 41 -5.72 -14.62 3.27
CA LYS A 41 -6.21 -15.15 4.56
C LYS A 41 -5.84 -14.31 5.79
N LEU A 42 -4.80 -13.48 5.71
CA LEU A 42 -4.34 -12.60 6.79
C LEU A 42 -4.96 -11.19 6.70
N LEU A 43 -5.63 -10.86 5.59
CA LEU A 43 -6.39 -9.62 5.46
C LEU A 43 -7.75 -9.76 6.14
N LYS A 44 -8.14 -8.74 6.91
CA LYS A 44 -9.51 -8.60 7.42
C LYS A 44 -10.03 -7.23 7.02
N ARG A 45 -11.16 -7.18 6.30
CA ARG A 45 -11.68 -5.94 5.68
C ARG A 45 -10.60 -5.24 4.83
N HIS A 46 -9.89 -6.01 4.00
CA HIS A 46 -8.77 -5.59 3.15
C HIS A 46 -7.57 -4.92 3.86
N ARG A 47 -7.46 -5.03 5.19
CA ARG A 47 -6.33 -4.51 5.98
C ARG A 47 -5.53 -5.62 6.63
N CYS A 48 -4.21 -5.52 6.54
CA CYS A 48 -3.29 -6.47 7.18
C CYS A 48 -3.32 -6.35 8.71
N THR A 49 -2.80 -7.37 9.40
CA THR A 49 -2.75 -7.40 10.87
C THR A 49 -1.97 -6.23 11.45
N ALA A 50 -0.84 -5.83 10.84
CA ALA A 50 -0.02 -4.72 11.29
C ALA A 50 -0.80 -3.39 11.25
N CYS A 51 -1.41 -3.03 10.12
CA CYS A 51 -2.26 -1.83 10.01
C CYS A 51 -3.47 -1.84 10.95
N ARG A 52 -3.97 -3.02 11.34
CA ARG A 52 -5.08 -3.16 12.30
C ARG A 52 -4.62 -3.06 13.76
N ARG A 53 -3.35 -3.32 14.05
CA ARG A 53 -2.77 -3.33 15.39
C ARG A 53 -1.83 -2.16 15.65
N LEU A 54 -1.85 -1.13 14.81
CA LEU A 54 -1.12 0.13 15.02
C LEU A 54 -1.33 0.63 16.45
N GLN A 55 -0.23 0.79 17.19
CA GLN A 55 -0.21 1.31 18.54
C GLN A 55 0.19 2.78 18.52
N ALA A 56 -0.36 3.59 19.43
CA ALA A 56 0.06 4.97 19.56
C ALA A 56 1.53 5.00 20.04
N VAL A 57 2.35 5.83 19.40
CA VAL A 57 3.76 6.02 19.79
C VAL A 57 4.05 7.48 20.00
N SER A 58 4.96 7.76 20.93
CA SER A 58 5.46 9.10 21.17
C SER A 58 6.61 9.43 20.21
N LYS A 59 6.85 10.72 19.96
CA LYS A 59 8.02 11.15 19.17
C LYS A 59 9.36 10.82 19.84
N SER A 60 9.35 10.64 21.15
CA SER A 60 10.52 10.24 21.94
C SER A 60 10.80 8.74 21.91
N ASP A 61 9.91 7.95 21.29
CA ASP A 61 10.17 6.53 21.04
C ASP A 61 11.41 6.38 20.14
N ALA A 62 12.29 5.42 20.44
CA ALA A 62 13.56 5.28 19.73
C ALA A 62 13.37 5.05 18.21
N HIS A 63 12.36 4.28 17.81
CA HIS A 63 12.09 4.02 16.40
C HIS A 63 11.52 5.26 15.72
N MET A 64 10.61 5.96 16.40
CA MET A 64 10.03 7.20 15.89
C MET A 64 11.09 8.31 15.78
N ALA A 65 11.93 8.49 16.80
CA ALA A 65 13.00 9.47 16.84
C ALA A 65 14.01 9.26 15.71
N ARG A 66 14.35 8.00 15.39
CA ARG A 66 15.22 7.67 14.25
C ARG A 66 14.61 8.12 12.92
N ILE A 67 13.32 7.83 12.70
CA ILE A 67 12.61 8.23 11.48
C ILE A 67 12.44 9.74 11.38
N LEU A 68 12.18 10.44 12.49
CA LEU A 68 12.09 11.90 12.52
C LEU A 68 13.45 12.57 12.30
N GLY A 69 14.55 11.92 12.70
CA GLY A 69 15.90 12.36 12.38
C GLY A 69 16.21 12.31 10.89
N GLU A 70 15.75 11.25 10.20
CA GLU A 70 15.93 11.08 8.75
C GLU A 70 14.97 11.98 7.94
N PHE A 71 13.73 12.11 8.41
CA PHE A 71 12.67 12.85 7.71
C PHE A 71 12.08 13.95 8.61
N PRO A 72 12.79 15.08 8.79
CA PRO A 72 12.45 16.10 9.77
C PRO A 72 11.09 16.76 9.52
N ARG A 73 10.65 16.82 8.25
CA ARG A 73 9.30 17.32 7.95
C ARG A 73 8.21 16.52 8.61
N LEU A 74 8.40 15.24 8.91
CA LEU A 74 7.37 14.45 9.56
C LEU A 74 7.07 14.95 10.99
N ASP A 75 7.95 15.74 11.61
CA ASP A 75 7.74 16.18 12.98
C ASP A 75 6.49 17.08 13.16
N HIS A 76 5.97 17.73 12.12
CA HIS A 76 4.76 18.55 12.27
C HIS A 76 3.48 17.75 12.60
N TRP A 77 3.48 16.43 12.46
CA TRP A 77 2.31 15.61 12.76
C TRP A 77 2.14 15.39 14.27
N PRO A 78 0.96 15.70 14.85
CA PRO A 78 0.78 15.70 16.30
C PRO A 78 0.53 14.31 16.90
N ARG A 79 0.03 13.35 16.12
CA ARG A 79 -0.30 12.00 16.60
C ARG A 79 0.30 10.94 15.69
N TRP A 80 1.03 10.02 16.30
CA TRP A 80 1.71 8.94 15.62
C TRP A 80 1.24 7.59 16.13
N PHE A 81 1.18 6.65 15.19
CA PHE A 81 0.96 5.25 15.46
C PHE A 81 1.96 4.43 14.67
N MET A 82 2.38 3.31 15.24
CA MET A 82 3.38 2.44 14.65
C MET A 82 2.95 0.98 14.78
N ALA A 83 3.30 0.20 13.77
CA ALA A 83 3.30 -1.24 13.81
C ALA A 83 4.61 -1.72 13.20
N GLU A 84 5.18 -2.73 13.82
CA GLU A 84 6.40 -3.38 13.39
C GLU A 84 6.04 -4.75 12.79
N THR A 85 6.55 -5.04 11.61
CA THR A 85 6.55 -6.39 11.02
C THR A 85 7.96 -6.96 11.09
N ASP A 86 8.26 -8.11 10.49
CA ASP A 86 9.63 -8.65 10.53
C ASP A 86 10.63 -7.74 9.80
N GLU A 87 10.27 -7.27 8.59
CA GLU A 87 11.14 -6.51 7.70
C GLU A 87 10.83 -5.01 7.63
N LEU A 88 9.61 -4.60 8.04
CA LEU A 88 9.10 -3.25 7.77
C LEU A 88 8.62 -2.56 9.04
N TYR A 89 8.76 -1.24 9.04
CA TYR A 89 8.03 -0.34 9.92
C TYR A 89 6.86 0.29 9.17
N ILE A 90 5.67 0.24 9.78
CA ILE A 90 4.48 0.91 9.28
C ILE A 90 4.12 2.01 10.26
N PHE A 91 4.29 3.25 9.82
CA PHE A 91 3.88 4.44 10.57
C PHE A 91 2.58 5.00 10.01
N ARG A 92 1.77 5.52 10.91
CA ARG A 92 0.57 6.28 10.57
C ARG A 92 0.55 7.56 11.38
N ALA A 93 0.51 8.68 10.69
CA ALA A 93 0.36 9.99 11.30
C ALA A 93 -1.09 10.48 11.13
N GLN A 94 -1.59 11.21 12.11
CA GLN A 94 -2.90 11.85 12.04
C GLN A 94 -2.84 13.27 12.60
N SER A 95 -3.57 14.17 11.95
CA SER A 95 -3.88 15.51 12.46
C SER A 95 -5.39 15.68 12.54
N PHE A 96 -5.86 16.91 12.78
CA PHE A 96 -7.28 17.20 12.92
C PHE A 96 -8.10 16.93 11.65
N LEU A 97 -7.48 16.99 10.45
CA LEU A 97 -8.15 16.75 9.17
C LEU A 97 -7.39 15.81 8.24
N ARG A 98 -6.08 15.66 8.41
CA ARG A 98 -5.24 14.87 7.50
C ARG A 98 -4.77 13.59 8.17
N ALA A 99 -4.42 12.62 7.35
CA ALA A 99 -3.73 11.41 7.76
C ALA A 99 -2.65 11.07 6.74
N LEU A 100 -1.61 10.42 7.23
CA LEU A 100 -0.47 9.95 6.45
C LEU A 100 -0.16 8.51 6.86
N ILE A 101 0.25 7.70 5.88
CA ILE A 101 0.87 6.40 6.09
C ILE A 101 2.24 6.42 5.44
N LEU A 102 3.21 5.91 6.18
CA LEU A 102 4.58 5.73 5.74
C LEU A 102 4.99 4.29 6.03
N VAL A 103 5.49 3.59 5.03
CA VAL A 103 6.10 2.26 5.17
C VAL A 103 7.57 2.39 4.89
N VAL A 104 8.38 1.94 5.82
CA VAL A 104 9.84 2.07 5.79
C VAL A 104 10.47 0.70 5.95
N ASP A 105 11.48 0.40 5.17
CA ASP A 105 12.33 -0.77 5.35
C ASP A 105 13.18 -0.63 6.63
N LYS A 106 13.28 -1.67 7.46
CA LYS A 106 14.01 -1.57 8.72
C LYS A 106 15.53 -1.50 8.57
N VAL A 107 16.07 -2.13 7.52
CA VAL A 107 17.50 -2.29 7.30
C VAL A 107 18.04 -1.04 6.63
N GLU A 108 17.45 -0.67 5.49
CA GLU A 108 17.90 0.44 4.66
C GLU A 108 17.31 1.79 5.10
N LEU A 109 16.29 1.78 5.96
CA LEU A 109 15.45 2.96 6.25
C LEU A 109 14.85 3.60 4.99
N ALA A 110 14.77 2.85 3.89
CA ALA A 110 14.21 3.32 2.64
C ALA A 110 12.68 3.40 2.76
N VAL A 111 12.10 4.51 2.32
CA VAL A 111 10.64 4.61 2.19
C VAL A 111 10.20 3.70 1.06
N LEU A 112 9.29 2.77 1.35
CA LEU A 112 8.73 1.85 0.36
C LEU A 112 7.35 2.31 -0.11
N HIS A 113 6.62 3.00 0.75
CA HIS A 113 5.29 3.48 0.44
C HIS A 113 4.94 4.72 1.26
N LEU A 114 4.36 5.71 0.59
CA LEU A 114 3.82 6.91 1.19
C LEU A 114 2.39 7.13 0.67
N ALA A 115 1.46 7.39 1.59
CA ALA A 115 0.10 7.76 1.24
C ALA A 115 -0.40 8.87 2.17
N THR A 116 -1.20 9.78 1.64
CA THR A 116 -1.75 10.91 2.39
C THR A 116 -3.19 11.20 1.97
N GLY A 117 -3.94 11.89 2.81
CA GLY A 117 -5.33 12.24 2.54
C GLY A 117 -6.07 12.75 3.75
N SER A 118 -7.40 12.77 3.66
CA SER A 118 -8.25 13.13 4.79
C SER A 118 -8.26 12.00 5.84
N ARG A 119 -8.29 12.34 7.12
CA ARG A 119 -8.40 11.35 8.21
C ARG A 119 -9.70 10.54 8.16
N PHE A 120 -10.72 11.09 7.49
CA PHE A 120 -12.04 10.46 7.32
C PHE A 120 -12.13 9.68 6.01
N ALA A 121 -11.11 9.77 5.15
CA ALA A 121 -11.07 8.99 3.93
C ALA A 121 -10.94 7.50 4.28
N PHE A 122 -11.73 6.68 3.59
CA PHE A 122 -11.62 5.23 3.69
C PHE A 122 -10.28 4.71 3.14
N GLN A 123 -9.74 5.42 2.15
CA GLN A 123 -8.46 5.12 1.51
C GLN A 123 -7.65 6.41 1.35
N LEU A 124 -6.36 6.34 1.68
CA LEU A 124 -5.42 7.44 1.44
C LEU A 124 -4.92 7.36 -0.01
N ALA A 125 -4.67 8.52 -0.62
CA ALA A 125 -4.08 8.58 -1.94
C ALA A 125 -2.59 8.25 -1.83
N THR A 126 -2.12 7.33 -2.67
CA THR A 126 -0.69 7.01 -2.75
C THR A 126 0.03 8.22 -3.34
N VAL A 127 1.11 8.63 -2.69
CA VAL A 127 2.00 9.69 -3.18
C VAL A 127 3.04 9.04 -4.08
N ALA A 128 3.23 9.57 -5.28
CA ALA A 128 4.21 9.04 -6.21
C ALA A 128 5.65 9.31 -5.71
N PRO A 129 6.63 8.42 -5.98
CA PRO A 129 7.99 8.52 -5.44
C PRO A 129 8.71 9.83 -5.74
N ASP A 130 8.47 10.42 -6.91
CA ASP A 130 9.00 11.71 -7.34
C ASP A 130 8.51 12.89 -6.47
N GLN A 131 7.42 12.70 -5.73
CA GLN A 131 6.82 13.72 -4.87
C GLN A 131 7.17 13.54 -3.38
N TRP A 132 7.86 12.46 -3.02
CA TRP A 132 8.13 12.12 -1.61
C TRP A 132 8.96 13.16 -0.89
N ASP A 133 9.95 13.77 -1.56
CA ASP A 133 10.80 14.79 -0.97
C ASP A 133 9.99 15.96 -0.40
N GLY A 134 8.91 16.36 -1.06
CA GLY A 134 8.03 17.43 -0.57
C GLY A 134 7.30 17.11 0.74
N PHE A 135 7.23 15.83 1.12
CA PHE A 135 6.63 15.37 2.38
C PHE A 135 7.66 14.98 3.43
N LEU A 136 8.85 14.55 3.01
CA LEU A 136 9.88 13.99 3.88
C LEU A 136 10.99 14.98 4.25
N ARG A 137 11.31 15.95 3.36
CA ARG A 137 12.47 16.85 3.47
C ARG A 137 12.13 18.34 3.49
#